data_AF-A0A1F4Q9V7-F1
#
_entry.id   AF-A0A1F4Q9V7-F1
#
_cell.length_a   1.000
_cell.length_b   1.000
_cell.length_c   1.000
_cell.angle_alpha   90.00
_cell.angle_beta   90.00
_cell.angle_gamma   90.00
#
_symmetry.space_group_name_H-M   'P 1'
#
loop_
_entity.id
_entity.type
_entity.pdbx_description
1 polymer ?
#
loop_
_entity_poly.entity_id
_entity_poly.type
_entity_poly.pdbx_seq_one_letter_code
_entity_poly.pdbx_strand_id
1 'polypeptide(L)'
;MKRRRMWMTAAVAACFVASATAAQAVDLSAYARLIEAHVRPGVIGGIRLTMVDYRGIKTDPNYTKALQAFAAVTPEQLQTTKERLAFWINAYNLLAIKAVLDQYPVKSIKDGGSLLQSIWKKKVGAVAGKAYALDDIENGILRKDFKEPRIHFAIVCASLSCPDLRAEPYTADRLDPQLDDAARIFLANPTKGLVP
;
A
#
# COMPACT_ATOMS: atom_id res chain seq x y z
N MET A 1 -58.92 48.28 -29.34
CA MET A 1 -58.27 48.10 -28.02
C MET A 1 -57.65 46.71 -27.95
N LYS A 2 -56.38 46.65 -27.54
CA LYS A 2 -55.48 45.48 -27.51
C LYS A 2 -55.84 44.52 -26.37
N ARG A 3 -55.48 43.23 -26.51
CA ARG A 3 -54.63 42.49 -25.54
C ARG A 3 -54.27 41.10 -26.10
N ARG A 4 -53.04 40.97 -26.61
CA ARG A 4 -52.39 39.67 -26.87
C ARG A 4 -51.79 39.19 -25.54
N ARG A 5 -52.13 37.98 -25.10
CA ARG A 5 -51.49 37.32 -23.93
C ARG A 5 -50.14 36.76 -24.38
N MET A 6 -49.07 37.32 -23.83
CA MET A 6 -47.70 36.88 -24.02
C MET A 6 -47.39 35.84 -22.94
N TRP A 7 -47.07 34.61 -23.33
CA TRP A 7 -46.64 33.56 -22.41
C TRP A 7 -45.10 33.63 -22.35
N MET A 8 -44.56 34.06 -21.22
CA MET A 8 -43.12 33.98 -20.94
C MET A 8 -42.81 32.60 -20.37
N THR A 9 -42.20 31.73 -21.16
CA THR A 9 -41.56 30.52 -20.66
C THR A 9 -40.25 30.92 -19.97
N ALA A 10 -40.23 30.86 -18.64
CA ALA A 10 -39.00 31.02 -17.87
C ALA A 10 -38.20 29.72 -17.94
N ALA A 11 -37.08 29.73 -18.66
CA ALA A 11 -36.11 28.64 -18.62
C ALA A 11 -35.31 28.75 -17.31
N VAL A 12 -35.56 27.84 -16.36
CA VAL A 12 -34.74 27.70 -15.15
C VAL A 12 -33.47 26.95 -15.54
N ALA A 13 -32.37 27.68 -15.69
CA ALA A 13 -31.05 27.10 -15.82
C ALA A 13 -30.64 26.52 -14.45
N ALA A 14 -30.77 25.21 -14.28
CA ALA A 14 -30.21 24.50 -13.14
C ALA A 14 -28.67 24.46 -13.28
N CYS A 15 -27.98 25.39 -12.63
CA CYS A 15 -26.53 25.30 -12.42
C CYS A 15 -26.25 24.14 -11.46
N PHE A 16 -25.91 22.97 -11.99
CA PHE A 16 -25.28 21.92 -11.21
C PHE A 16 -23.86 22.37 -10.87
N VAL A 17 -23.68 22.87 -9.65
CA VAL A 17 -22.34 23.06 -9.09
C VAL A 17 -21.81 21.67 -8.76
N ALA A 18 -20.97 21.12 -9.63
CA ALA A 18 -20.19 19.94 -9.30
C ALA A 18 -19.21 20.32 -8.19
N SER A 19 -19.49 19.90 -6.96
CA SER A 19 -18.53 19.99 -5.87
C SER A 19 -17.34 19.10 -6.21
N ALA A 20 -16.24 19.73 -6.65
CA ALA A 20 -14.94 19.08 -6.68
C ALA A 20 -14.57 18.71 -5.24
N THR A 21 -14.77 17.46 -4.85
CA THR A 21 -14.20 16.92 -3.61
C THR A 21 -12.69 17.08 -3.71
N ALA A 22 -12.12 17.91 -2.82
CA ALA A 22 -10.69 18.06 -2.70
C ALA A 22 -10.06 16.67 -2.51
N ALA A 23 -8.89 16.48 -3.10
CA ALA A 23 -8.13 15.27 -2.98
C ALA A 23 -7.90 14.91 -1.51
N GLN A 24 -8.53 13.82 -1.05
CA GLN A 24 -8.29 13.35 0.30
C GLN A 24 -7.06 12.43 0.27
N ALA A 25 -5.96 12.94 0.83
CA ALA A 25 -4.81 12.13 1.15
C ALA A 25 -5.26 10.92 1.99
N VAL A 26 -4.64 9.77 1.76
CA VAL A 26 -4.99 8.53 2.46
C VAL A 26 -4.80 8.73 3.97
N ASP A 27 -5.81 8.40 4.77
CA ASP A 27 -5.63 8.31 6.22
C ASP A 27 -4.77 7.09 6.55
N LEU A 28 -3.48 7.33 6.78
CA LEU A 28 -2.52 6.29 7.15
C LEU A 28 -2.57 5.91 8.63
N SER A 29 -3.42 6.53 9.46
CA SER A 29 -3.37 6.36 10.91
C SER A 29 -3.66 4.93 11.38
N ALA A 30 -4.61 4.24 10.74
CA ALA A 30 -4.88 2.83 11.04
C ALA A 30 -3.69 1.95 10.65
N TYR A 31 -3.11 2.18 9.47
CA TYR A 31 -1.95 1.43 9.01
C TYR A 31 -0.71 1.68 9.89
N ALA A 32 -0.47 2.93 10.29
CA ALA A 32 0.60 3.32 11.21
C ALA A 32 0.49 2.59 12.55
N ARG A 33 -0.69 2.63 13.19
CA ARG A 33 -0.92 1.92 14.47
C ARG A 33 -0.74 0.41 14.31
N LEU A 34 -1.17 -0.16 13.19
CA LEU A 34 -1.03 -1.59 12.93
C LEU A 34 0.45 -2.00 12.85
N ILE A 35 1.24 -1.30 12.05
CA ILE A 35 2.66 -1.67 11.91
C ILE A 35 3.43 -1.37 13.20
N GLU A 36 3.18 -0.24 13.86
CA GLU A 36 3.82 0.10 15.13
C GLU A 36 3.58 -0.98 16.21
N ALA A 37 2.36 -1.52 16.28
CA ALA A 37 2.01 -2.54 17.26
C ALA A 37 2.60 -3.93 16.96
N HIS A 38 2.79 -4.28 15.67
CA HIS A 38 3.03 -5.67 15.24
C HIS A 38 4.35 -5.89 14.50
N VAL A 39 5.13 -4.83 14.27
CA VAL A 39 6.38 -4.88 13.51
C VAL A 39 7.53 -4.52 14.45
N ARG A 40 8.49 -5.45 14.64
CA ARG A 40 9.61 -5.25 15.57
C ARG A 40 10.89 -5.90 15.06
N PRO A 41 12.07 -5.37 15.41
CA PRO A 41 13.34 -6.04 15.13
C PRO A 41 13.38 -7.44 15.76
N GLY A 42 14.10 -8.35 15.11
CA GLY A 42 14.30 -9.70 15.63
C GLY A 42 15.35 -10.48 14.86
N VAL A 43 15.48 -11.75 15.22
CA VAL A 43 16.44 -12.69 14.62
C VAL A 43 15.76 -14.02 14.35
N ILE A 44 15.83 -14.50 13.11
CA ILE A 44 15.35 -15.84 12.71
C ILE A 44 16.50 -16.57 12.03
N GLY A 45 16.92 -17.71 12.56
CA GLY A 45 18.00 -18.51 11.96
C GLY A 45 19.32 -17.76 11.81
N GLY A 46 19.62 -16.82 12.72
CA GLY A 46 20.81 -15.96 12.66
C GLY A 46 20.67 -14.73 11.75
N ILE A 47 19.58 -14.62 10.98
CA ILE A 47 19.28 -13.47 10.13
C ILE A 47 18.64 -12.37 10.97
N ARG A 48 19.26 -11.19 11.01
CA ARG A 48 18.64 -9.99 11.61
C ARG A 48 17.64 -9.42 10.61
N LEU A 49 16.40 -9.21 11.06
CA LEU A 49 15.31 -8.71 10.24
C LEU A 49 14.27 -7.98 11.10
N THR A 50 13.28 -7.40 10.43
CA THR A 50 12.06 -6.94 11.06
C THR A 50 11.00 -8.03 10.99
N MET A 51 10.56 -8.50 12.15
CA MET A 51 9.54 -9.53 12.30
C MET A 51 8.13 -8.92 12.35
N VAL A 52 7.18 -9.61 11.72
CA VAL A 52 5.77 -9.22 11.65
C VAL A 52 4.91 -10.19 12.48
N ASP A 53 4.10 -9.67 13.40
CA ASP A 53 3.19 -10.47 14.23
C ASP A 53 1.88 -10.74 13.48
N TYR A 54 1.91 -11.71 12.57
CA TYR A 54 0.70 -12.07 11.82
C TYR A 54 -0.45 -12.54 12.72
N ARG A 55 -0.17 -13.11 13.90
CA ARG A 55 -1.22 -13.53 14.82
C ARG A 55 -1.90 -12.31 15.44
N GLY A 56 -1.11 -11.35 15.93
CA GLY A 56 -1.61 -10.10 16.48
C GLY A 56 -2.38 -9.29 15.44
N ILE A 57 -1.82 -9.12 14.24
CA ILE A 57 -2.47 -8.39 13.13
C ILE A 57 -3.83 -8.99 12.79
N LYS A 58 -3.96 -10.33 12.75
CA LYS A 58 -5.22 -11.00 12.40
C LYS A 58 -6.38 -10.61 13.33
N THR A 59 -6.07 -10.24 14.57
CA THR A 59 -7.06 -9.85 15.59
C THR A 59 -7.15 -8.35 15.82
N ASP A 60 -6.28 -7.55 15.18
CA ASP A 60 -6.24 -6.11 15.39
C ASP A 60 -7.28 -5.38 14.51
N PRO A 61 -8.20 -4.58 15.08
CA PRO A 61 -9.19 -3.86 14.30
C PRO A 61 -8.59 -2.82 13.33
N ASN A 62 -7.36 -2.35 13.57
CA ASN A 62 -6.67 -1.46 12.65
C ASN A 62 -6.35 -2.14 11.31
N TYR A 63 -6.26 -3.47 11.26
CA TYR A 63 -6.01 -4.20 10.02
C TYR A 63 -7.14 -4.00 9.00
N THR A 64 -8.38 -4.24 9.41
CA THR A 64 -9.55 -4.03 8.55
C THR A 64 -9.73 -2.55 8.20
N LYS A 65 -9.52 -1.64 9.17
CA LYS A 65 -9.59 -0.19 8.93
C LYS A 65 -8.56 0.27 7.90
N ALA A 66 -7.33 -0.23 7.97
CA ALA A 66 -6.29 0.07 6.99
C ALA A 66 -6.71 -0.41 5.59
N LEU A 67 -7.18 -1.66 5.45
CA LEU A 67 -7.64 -2.17 4.16
C LEU A 67 -8.77 -1.32 3.57
N GLN A 68 -9.73 -0.90 4.39
CA GLN A 68 -10.82 -0.02 3.97
C GLN A 68 -10.31 1.36 3.53
N ALA A 69 -9.37 1.94 4.28
CA ALA A 69 -8.78 3.23 3.94
C ALA A 69 -8.09 3.19 2.55
N PHE A 70 -7.26 2.17 2.28
CA PHE A 70 -6.61 2.02 0.98
C PHE A 70 -7.59 1.68 -0.16
N ALA A 71 -8.68 0.96 0.13
CA ALA A 71 -9.71 0.65 -0.86
C ALA A 71 -10.54 1.87 -1.28
N ALA A 72 -10.71 2.86 -0.39
CA ALA A 72 -11.57 4.03 -0.61
C ALA A 72 -10.88 5.20 -1.34
N VAL A 73 -9.56 5.14 -1.53
CA VAL A 73 -8.78 6.23 -2.13
C VAL A 73 -9.03 6.34 -3.63
N THR A 74 -9.00 7.56 -4.16
CA THR A 74 -9.00 7.82 -5.60
C THR A 74 -7.60 8.28 -6.01
N PRO A 75 -6.73 7.42 -6.58
CA PRO A 75 -5.33 7.75 -6.85
C PRO A 75 -5.15 8.96 -7.77
N GLU A 76 -6.14 9.22 -8.63
CA GLU A 76 -6.18 10.37 -9.53
C GLU A 76 -6.26 11.71 -8.77
N GLN A 77 -6.68 11.67 -7.51
CA GLN A 77 -6.71 12.84 -6.64
C GLN A 77 -5.34 13.12 -6.00
N LEU A 78 -4.45 12.13 -5.89
CA LEU A 78 -3.11 12.34 -5.32
C LEU A 78 -2.28 13.24 -6.26
N GLN A 79 -1.90 14.43 -5.78
CA GLN A 79 -1.41 15.51 -6.62
C GLN A 79 0.04 15.29 -7.04
N THR A 80 0.89 14.88 -6.10
CA THR A 80 2.33 14.76 -6.35
C THR A 80 2.74 13.33 -6.69
N THR A 81 3.84 13.20 -7.44
CA THR A 81 4.46 11.90 -7.69
C THR A 81 4.86 11.22 -6.39
N LYS A 82 5.31 11.98 -5.37
CA LYS A 82 5.68 11.42 -4.06
C LYS A 82 4.48 10.87 -3.29
N GLU A 83 3.33 11.55 -3.34
CA GLU A 83 2.08 11.05 -2.75
C GLU A 83 1.65 9.73 -3.40
N ARG A 84 1.63 9.67 -4.74
CA ARG A 84 1.29 8.45 -5.47
C ARG A 84 2.28 7.32 -5.18
N LEU A 85 3.57 7.62 -5.12
CA LEU A 85 4.60 6.63 -4.85
C LEU A 85 4.48 6.08 -3.42
N ALA A 86 4.39 6.95 -2.41
CA ALA A 86 4.20 6.56 -1.03
C ALA A 86 2.92 5.73 -0.86
N PHE A 87 1.82 6.14 -1.50
CA PHE A 87 0.56 5.40 -1.52
C PHE A 87 0.75 3.97 -2.03
N TRP A 88 1.34 3.78 -3.21
CA TRP A 88 1.48 2.46 -3.82
C TRP A 88 2.47 1.57 -3.07
N ILE A 89 3.54 2.12 -2.48
CA ILE A 89 4.45 1.37 -1.60
C ILE A 89 3.70 0.86 -0.37
N ASN A 90 2.94 1.72 0.31
CA ASN A 90 2.18 1.31 1.49
C ASN A 90 1.07 0.31 1.15
N ALA A 91 0.37 0.52 0.02
CA ALA A 91 -0.66 -0.39 -0.45
C ALA A 91 -0.09 -1.78 -0.75
N TYR A 92 1.07 -1.84 -1.43
CA TYR A 92 1.78 -3.11 -1.66
C TYR A 92 2.10 -3.80 -0.34
N ASN A 93 2.71 -3.10 0.61
CA ASN A 93 3.13 -3.68 1.88
C ASN A 93 1.95 -4.19 2.73
N LEU A 94 0.84 -3.45 2.76
CA LEU A 94 -0.38 -3.91 3.42
C LEU A 94 -0.99 -5.14 2.74
N LEU A 95 -0.99 -5.18 1.40
CA LEU A 95 -1.45 -6.35 0.66
C LEU A 95 -0.51 -7.55 0.83
N ALA A 96 0.79 -7.34 1.02
CA ALA A 96 1.73 -8.42 1.31
C ALA A 96 1.44 -9.07 2.66
N ILE A 97 1.15 -8.25 3.69
CA ILE A 97 0.67 -8.72 4.99
C ILE A 97 -0.62 -9.54 4.80
N LYS A 98 -1.59 -9.00 4.04
CA LYS A 98 -2.84 -9.70 3.76
C LYS A 98 -2.63 -11.05 3.07
N ALA A 99 -1.75 -11.11 2.08
CA ALA A 99 -1.49 -12.31 1.32
C ALA A 99 -0.92 -13.44 2.21
N VAL A 100 -0.09 -13.10 3.21
CA VAL A 100 0.37 -14.05 4.24
C VAL A 100 -0.79 -14.47 5.16
N LEU A 101 -1.62 -13.52 5.60
CA LEU A 101 -2.74 -13.79 6.50
C LEU A 101 -3.82 -14.68 5.89
N ASP A 102 -4.07 -14.54 4.58
CA ASP A 102 -5.03 -15.36 3.84
C ASP A 102 -4.62 -16.85 3.84
N GLN A 103 -3.34 -17.15 4.10
CA GLN A 103 -2.80 -18.51 4.22
C GLN A 103 -2.54 -18.92 5.69
N TYR A 104 -2.90 -18.08 6.67
CA TYR A 104 -2.53 -18.27 8.07
C TYR A 104 -3.51 -19.20 8.84
N PRO A 105 -3.01 -20.16 9.66
CA PRO A 105 -1.60 -20.41 9.98
C PRO A 105 -0.87 -21.13 8.82
N VAL A 106 0.30 -20.60 8.45
CA VAL A 106 1.10 -21.14 7.34
C VAL A 106 1.79 -22.45 7.76
N LYS A 107 1.60 -23.52 6.97
CA LYS A 107 2.21 -24.84 7.22
C LYS A 107 3.73 -24.86 6.97
N SER A 108 4.24 -23.95 6.14
CA SER A 108 5.66 -23.67 5.94
C SER A 108 5.80 -22.40 5.08
N ILE A 109 6.58 -21.41 5.54
CA ILE A 109 7.09 -20.31 4.68
C ILE A 109 8.39 -20.76 3.98
N LYS A 110 8.95 -21.92 4.37
CA LYS A 110 10.35 -22.30 4.09
C LYS A 110 10.66 -22.61 2.63
N ASP A 111 9.66 -22.87 1.78
CA ASP A 111 9.88 -23.17 0.36
C ASP A 111 9.25 -22.09 -0.53
N GLY A 112 9.85 -20.91 -0.45
CA GLY A 112 9.38 -19.71 -1.15
C GLY A 112 9.52 -19.71 -2.67
N GLY A 113 10.13 -20.73 -3.27
CA GLY A 113 10.55 -20.70 -4.68
C GLY A 113 9.42 -20.77 -5.70
N SER A 114 8.30 -21.46 -5.38
CA SER A 114 7.19 -21.68 -6.32
C SER A 114 5.82 -21.27 -5.76
N LEU A 115 5.57 -21.55 -4.47
CA LEU A 115 4.30 -21.23 -3.84
C LEU A 115 4.11 -19.71 -3.67
N LEU A 116 5.16 -18.97 -3.30
CA LEU A 116 5.08 -17.51 -3.12
C LEU A 116 4.88 -16.79 -4.47
N GLN A 117 5.54 -17.24 -5.55
CA GLN A 117 5.33 -16.68 -6.89
C GLN A 117 3.88 -16.82 -7.36
N SER A 118 3.20 -17.94 -7.04
CA SER A 118 1.79 -18.14 -7.38
C SER A 118 0.88 -17.20 -6.60
N ILE A 119 1.17 -16.94 -5.33
CA ILE A 119 0.32 -16.07 -4.49
C ILE A 119 0.42 -14.61 -4.97
N TRP A 120 1.60 -14.16 -5.43
CA TRP A 120 1.80 -12.75 -5.82
C TRP A 120 1.10 -12.34 -7.11
N LYS A 121 0.66 -13.32 -7.90
CA LYS A 121 -0.16 -13.12 -9.11
C LYS A 121 -1.67 -13.25 -8.86
N LYS A 122 -2.08 -13.74 -7.68
CA LYS A 122 -3.49 -13.80 -7.31
C LYS A 122 -3.95 -12.43 -6.81
N LYS A 123 -5.18 -12.05 -7.13
CA LYS A 123 -5.79 -10.84 -6.57
C LYS A 123 -5.94 -11.03 -5.05
N VAL A 124 -5.22 -10.23 -4.27
CA VAL A 124 -5.14 -10.38 -2.80
C VAL A 124 -6.01 -9.38 -2.06
N GLY A 125 -6.30 -8.21 -2.63
CA GLY A 125 -7.17 -7.22 -2.00
C GLY A 125 -7.52 -6.04 -2.90
N ALA A 126 -8.47 -5.22 -2.44
CA ALA A 126 -8.88 -4.02 -3.12
C ALA A 126 -8.03 -2.81 -2.70
N VAL A 127 -7.59 -2.04 -3.68
CA VAL A 127 -6.95 -0.73 -3.51
C VAL A 127 -7.62 0.18 -4.53
N ALA A 128 -8.02 1.39 -4.14
CA ALA A 128 -8.68 2.32 -5.04
C ALA A 128 -9.86 1.73 -5.85
N GLY A 129 -10.75 1.01 -5.16
CA GLY A 129 -11.93 0.37 -5.76
C GLY A 129 -11.64 -0.79 -6.73
N LYS A 130 -10.38 -1.20 -6.92
CA LYS A 130 -10.00 -2.28 -7.85
C LYS A 130 -9.24 -3.38 -7.12
N ALA A 131 -9.44 -4.63 -7.56
CA ALA A 131 -8.70 -5.77 -7.01
C ALA A 131 -7.29 -5.85 -7.63
N TYR A 132 -6.28 -5.94 -6.76
CA TYR A 132 -4.87 -6.02 -7.14
C TYR A 132 -4.21 -7.29 -6.61
N ALA A 133 -3.35 -7.87 -7.44
CA ALA A 133 -2.27 -8.75 -7.02
C ALA A 133 -1.05 -7.89 -6.67
N LEU A 134 -0.08 -8.46 -5.94
CA LEU A 134 1.17 -7.74 -5.66
C LEU A 134 1.94 -7.44 -6.94
N ASP A 135 1.96 -8.39 -7.89
CA ASP A 135 2.59 -8.24 -9.20
C ASP A 135 2.00 -7.08 -10.02
N ASP A 136 0.67 -6.87 -9.94
CA ASP A 136 0.01 -5.75 -10.60
C ASP A 136 0.52 -4.40 -10.07
N ILE A 137 0.76 -4.30 -8.76
CA ILE A 137 1.27 -3.07 -8.15
C ILE A 137 2.76 -2.91 -8.46
N GLU A 138 3.58 -3.93 -8.27
CA GLU A 138 5.02 -3.85 -8.47
C GLU A 138 5.39 -3.63 -9.95
N ASN A 139 4.96 -4.54 -10.83
CA ASN A 139 5.33 -4.50 -12.24
C ASN A 139 4.37 -3.67 -13.09
N GLY A 140 3.11 -3.56 -12.68
CA GLY A 140 2.10 -2.81 -13.43
C GLY A 140 2.07 -1.32 -13.12
N ILE A 141 2.49 -0.90 -11.93
CA ILE A 141 2.41 0.51 -11.48
C ILE A 141 3.78 1.01 -11.04
N LEU A 142 4.34 0.48 -9.97
CA LEU A 142 5.56 0.98 -9.33
C LEU A 142 6.75 1.04 -10.31
N ARG A 143 7.07 -0.06 -11.00
CA ARG A 143 8.21 -0.11 -11.93
C ARG A 143 7.99 0.63 -13.25
N LYS A 144 6.74 0.77 -13.69
CA LYS A 144 6.40 1.41 -14.98
C LYS A 144 6.30 2.92 -14.84
N ASP A 145 5.63 3.38 -13.79
CA ASP A 145 5.24 4.77 -13.64
C ASP A 145 6.28 5.57 -12.84
N PHE A 146 7.11 4.89 -12.04
CA PHE A 146 8.09 5.53 -11.17
C PHE A 146 9.52 5.10 -11.53
N LYS A 147 10.36 6.07 -11.88
CA LYS A 147 11.80 5.87 -12.13
C LYS A 147 12.60 5.85 -10.83
N GLU A 148 12.14 5.08 -9.85
CA GLU A 148 12.69 5.07 -8.50
C GLU A 148 13.24 3.67 -8.13
N PRO A 149 14.55 3.42 -8.30
CA PRO A 149 15.12 2.11 -8.04
C PRO A 149 15.05 1.71 -6.56
N ARG A 150 14.97 2.67 -5.63
CA ARG A 150 14.92 2.39 -4.19
C ARG A 150 13.61 1.71 -3.77
N ILE A 151 12.58 1.69 -4.63
CA ILE A 151 11.32 0.95 -4.40
C ILE A 151 11.59 -0.51 -4.05
N HIS A 152 12.57 -1.15 -4.70
CA HIS A 152 12.85 -2.58 -4.47
C HIS A 152 13.33 -2.88 -3.04
N PHE A 153 13.80 -1.87 -2.30
CA PHE A 153 14.14 -1.97 -0.88
C PHE A 153 12.98 -1.57 0.05
N ALA A 154 11.91 -1.01 -0.51
CA ALA A 154 10.78 -0.45 0.21
C ALA A 154 9.52 -1.32 0.18
N ILE A 155 9.44 -2.25 -0.78
CA ILE A 155 8.35 -3.21 -0.89
C ILE A 155 8.78 -4.59 -0.40
N VAL A 156 7.94 -5.26 0.39
CA VAL A 156 8.32 -6.50 1.07
C VAL A 156 7.59 -7.72 0.53
N CYS A 157 8.36 -8.72 0.10
CA CYS A 157 7.85 -9.99 -0.41
C CYS A 157 7.66 -11.08 0.67
N ALA A 158 7.66 -10.70 1.96
CA ALA A 158 7.45 -11.58 3.12
C ALA A 158 8.35 -12.85 3.18
N SER A 159 9.51 -12.82 2.51
CA SER A 159 10.57 -13.82 2.64
C SER A 159 11.74 -13.29 3.49
N LEU A 160 12.49 -14.20 4.12
CA LEU A 160 13.65 -13.86 4.96
C LEU A 160 14.76 -13.10 4.20
N SER A 161 14.87 -13.32 2.89
CA SER A 161 15.84 -12.66 2.03
C SER A 161 15.38 -11.30 1.50
N CYS A 162 14.09 -10.96 1.63
CA CYS A 162 13.53 -9.69 1.14
C CYS A 162 13.94 -8.52 2.05
N PRO A 163 13.82 -7.27 1.59
CA PRO A 163 13.89 -6.10 2.47
C PRO A 163 12.91 -6.17 3.65
N ASP A 164 13.23 -5.43 4.70
CA ASP A 164 12.41 -5.38 5.92
C ASP A 164 11.23 -4.42 5.79
N LEU A 165 10.11 -4.80 6.41
CA LEU A 165 8.98 -3.89 6.54
C LEU A 165 9.38 -2.76 7.49
N ARG A 166 9.20 -1.50 7.09
CA ARG A 166 9.41 -0.37 7.99
C ARG A 166 8.33 -0.34 9.08
N ALA A 167 8.72 0.07 10.28
CA ALA A 167 7.80 0.25 11.42
C ALA A 167 7.01 1.58 11.37
N GLU A 168 7.08 2.31 10.26
CA GLU A 168 6.31 3.52 9.98
C GLU A 168 5.87 3.52 8.51
N PRO A 169 4.73 4.16 8.15
CA PRO A 169 4.31 4.26 6.76
C PRO A 169 5.22 5.20 5.97
N TYR A 170 5.28 4.99 4.66
CA TYR A 170 5.89 5.96 3.76
C TYR A 170 4.97 7.18 3.61
N THR A 171 5.51 8.39 3.72
CA THR A 171 4.75 9.63 3.53
C THR A 171 5.44 10.54 2.51
N ALA A 172 4.68 11.36 1.78
CA ALA A 172 5.23 12.14 0.67
C ALA A 172 6.33 13.13 1.09
N ASP A 173 6.20 13.70 2.28
CA ASP A 173 7.12 14.66 2.89
C ASP A 173 8.42 14.01 3.40
N ARG A 174 8.38 12.71 3.74
CA ARG A 174 9.54 11.95 4.23
C ARG A 174 10.02 10.85 3.28
N LEU A 175 9.46 10.79 2.07
CA LEU A 175 9.65 9.65 1.17
C LEU A 175 11.12 9.40 0.83
N ASP A 176 11.85 10.43 0.39
CA ASP A 176 13.25 10.28 0.00
C ASP A 176 14.14 9.74 1.14
N PRO A 177 14.17 10.36 2.34
CA PRO A 177 14.98 9.81 3.43
C PRO A 177 14.51 8.42 3.87
N GLN A 178 13.22 8.09 3.77
CA GLN A 178 12.73 6.75 4.09
C GLN A 178 13.19 5.70 3.06
N LEU A 179 13.23 6.05 1.78
CA LEU A 179 13.74 5.19 0.70
C LEU A 179 15.26 4.99 0.83
N ASP A 180 16.01 6.05 1.09
CA ASP A 180 17.46 5.97 1.31
C ASP A 180 17.80 5.10 2.53
N ASP A 181 17.08 5.30 3.62
CA ASP A 181 17.28 4.51 4.82
C ASP A 181 16.93 3.02 4.60
N ALA A 182 15.86 2.73 3.86
CA ALA A 182 15.51 1.35 3.52
C ALA A 182 16.61 0.66 2.69
N ALA A 183 17.13 1.33 1.66
CA ALA A 183 18.23 0.83 0.86
C ALA A 183 19.51 0.62 1.69
N ARG A 184 19.87 1.61 2.51
CA ARG A 184 21.05 1.56 3.39
C ARG A 184 20.96 0.41 4.39
N ILE A 185 19.83 0.23 5.07
CA ILE A 185 19.62 -0.85 6.04
C ILE A 185 19.77 -2.21 5.36
N PHE A 186 19.17 -2.40 4.19
CA PHE A 186 19.25 -3.66 3.47
C PHE A 186 20.69 -3.98 3.03
N LEU A 187 21.36 -3.02 2.38
CA LEU A 187 22.73 -3.21 1.87
C LEU A 187 23.76 -3.38 2.99
N ALA A 188 23.52 -2.80 4.16
CA ALA A 188 24.40 -2.93 5.32
C ALA A 188 24.15 -4.19 6.15
N ASN A 189 23.16 -5.02 5.81
CA ASN A 189 22.84 -6.23 6.57
C ASN A 189 23.63 -7.43 6.05
N PRO A 190 24.72 -7.86 6.74
CA PRO A 190 25.56 -8.96 6.26
C PRO A 190 24.89 -10.32 6.35
N THR A 191 23.73 -10.41 7.02
CA THR A 191 23.00 -11.67 7.23
C THR A 191 21.86 -11.87 6.25
N LYS A 192 21.56 -10.89 5.39
CA LYS A 192 20.42 -10.91 4.48
C LYS A 192 20.88 -11.07 3.03
N GLY A 193 20.17 -11.89 2.25
CA GLY A 193 20.48 -12.14 0.84
C GLY A 193 21.74 -12.98 0.56
N LEU A 194 22.46 -13.42 1.61
CA LEU A 194 23.75 -14.10 1.50
C LEU A 194 23.82 -15.44 2.27
N VAL A 195 22.71 -15.88 2.85
CA VAL A 195 22.69 -17.20 3.52
C VAL A 195 22.48 -18.28 2.44
N PRO A 196 23.38 -19.27 2.32
CA PRO A 196 23.25 -20.37 1.37
C PRO A 196 22.02 -21.24 1.62
#